data_AF-A0A9W8I9Q6-F1
#
_entry.id   AF-A0A9W8I9Q6-F1
#
_cell.length_a   1.000
_cell.length_b   1.000
_cell.length_c   1.000
_cell.angle_alpha   90.00
_cell.angle_beta   90.00
_cell.angle_gamma   90.00
#
_symmetry.space_group_name_H-M   'P 1'
#
loop_
_entity.id
_entity.type
_entity.pdbx_description
1 polymer ?
#
loop_
_entity_poly.entity_id
_entity_poly.type
_entity_poly.pdbx_seq_one_letter_code
_entity_poly.pdbx_strand_id
1 'polypeptide(L)'
;MEPDNIRGKPMCMHQYQYMFATCRHPGKERDWTEIYPRNESSHIAIAHQGHFYVLRLPALSENRNADIAQIERQLQSIMNTKQLPRTKSIGILTSALRDDWYAARECLLQVSPENAASLRLLESSAFLVSLESSAPVTHKEFSLACHCDNGMNRYFDKNFQLLVFANGRYGFNGEHSLTDATTDMRLCNMLVHDVEAVAKTPAPLASEQPASEQPASEQPASEQPCIELLEFEFNDELLRHIERAIAYFDTTVNEHELATLVFDSFGKDQIKKMKVSPDAFVQMAMQLAYYRQFGHVPPTYESASTKSFARGRTETSRSVSAHSAAWCRAMVDHPETTSLHAKAELLRKSIAHQSQFTAQCARGFGIDRHLLGLEYALQPDEFRHALFSDRVFTGSRHWK
;
A
#
# COMPACT_ATOMS: atom_id res chain seq x y z
N MET A 1 7.09 -7.95 -18.82
CA MET A 1 7.21 -6.56 -18.36
C MET A 1 8.67 -6.16 -18.40
N GLU A 2 8.99 -5.00 -18.96
CA GLU A 2 10.38 -4.49 -18.98
C GLU A 2 10.92 -4.32 -17.55
N PRO A 3 12.20 -4.72 -17.30
CA PRO A 3 12.84 -4.52 -16.00
C PRO A 3 12.90 -3.06 -15.60
N ASP A 4 12.64 -2.78 -14.32
CA ASP A 4 12.90 -1.48 -13.73
C ASP A 4 14.39 -1.12 -13.89
N ASN A 5 14.68 0.14 -14.21
CA ASN A 5 16.05 0.61 -14.42
C ASN A 5 16.33 1.86 -13.59
N ILE A 6 17.44 1.85 -12.84
CA ILE A 6 17.95 3.03 -12.14
C ILE A 6 19.37 3.30 -12.63
N ARG A 7 19.54 4.40 -13.36
CA ARG A 7 20.84 4.88 -13.89
C ARG A 7 21.59 3.81 -14.71
N GLY A 8 20.88 3.08 -15.56
CA GLY A 8 21.44 2.04 -16.43
C GLY A 8 21.51 0.65 -15.78
N LYS A 9 21.28 0.51 -14.46
CA LYS A 9 21.30 -0.79 -13.78
C LYS A 9 19.89 -1.39 -13.71
N PRO A 10 19.69 -2.65 -14.15
CA PRO A 10 18.42 -3.34 -13.96
C PRO A 10 18.17 -3.63 -12.48
N MET A 11 16.92 -3.51 -12.05
CA MET A 11 16.47 -3.82 -10.70
C MET A 11 15.70 -5.13 -10.70
N CYS A 12 15.70 -5.81 -9.56
CA CYS A 12 15.01 -7.06 -9.34
C CYS A 12 13.50 -6.88 -9.50
N MET A 13 12.87 -7.75 -10.29
CA MET A 13 11.45 -7.74 -10.59
C MET A 13 10.65 -8.76 -9.75
N HIS A 14 11.27 -9.42 -8.76
CA HIS A 14 10.66 -10.52 -8.02
C HIS A 14 9.38 -10.12 -7.26
N GLN A 15 9.28 -8.88 -6.79
CA GLN A 15 8.10 -8.42 -6.05
C GLN A 15 6.83 -8.33 -6.92
N TYR A 16 6.96 -8.13 -8.24
CA TYR A 16 5.81 -7.94 -9.13
C TYR A 16 4.91 -9.17 -9.23
N GLN A 17 5.41 -10.37 -8.93
CA GLN A 17 4.60 -11.59 -8.94
C GLN A 17 3.52 -11.59 -7.84
N TYR A 18 3.69 -10.79 -6.78
CA TYR A 18 2.78 -10.72 -5.64
C TYR A 18 1.69 -9.65 -5.82
N MET A 19 1.74 -8.86 -6.90
CA MET A 19 0.78 -7.76 -7.11
C MET A 19 -0.64 -8.23 -7.39
N PHE A 20 -0.75 -9.36 -8.11
CA PHE A 20 -2.03 -9.91 -8.53
C PHE A 20 -2.19 -11.33 -8.03
N ALA A 21 -3.44 -11.77 -7.88
CA ALA A 21 -3.78 -13.13 -7.49
C ALA A 21 -3.03 -13.55 -6.21
N THR A 22 -2.86 -12.62 -5.27
CA THR A 22 -2.09 -12.84 -4.06
C THR A 22 -2.89 -12.34 -2.86
N CYS A 23 -2.93 -13.15 -1.80
CA CYS A 23 -3.61 -12.85 -0.57
C CYS A 23 -2.79 -13.31 0.62
N ARG A 24 -2.69 -12.47 1.65
CA ARG A 24 -2.22 -12.88 2.97
C ARG A 24 -3.31 -13.69 3.67
N HIS A 25 -2.91 -14.64 4.50
CA HIS A 25 -3.79 -15.41 5.35
C HIS A 25 -3.31 -15.32 6.80
N PRO A 26 -4.21 -15.10 7.77
CA PRO A 26 -3.85 -15.16 9.17
C PRO A 26 -3.46 -16.61 9.52
N GLY A 27 -2.38 -16.77 10.28
CA GLY A 27 -1.95 -18.08 10.78
C GLY A 27 -1.84 -18.09 12.29
N LYS A 28 -2.01 -19.27 12.90
CA LYS A 28 -1.99 -19.44 14.37
C LYS A 28 -0.75 -18.87 15.06
N GLU A 29 0.41 -19.03 14.43
CA GLU A 29 1.70 -18.53 14.94
C GLU A 29 2.32 -17.49 14.00
N ARG A 30 2.07 -17.64 12.70
CA ARG A 30 2.62 -16.78 11.66
C ARG A 30 1.70 -16.82 10.45
N ASP A 31 1.42 -15.64 9.93
CA ASP A 31 0.73 -15.48 8.66
C ASP A 31 1.54 -16.05 7.50
N TRP A 32 0.83 -16.36 6.43
CA TRP A 32 1.42 -16.85 5.19
C TRP A 32 0.71 -16.18 4.01
N THR A 33 1.28 -16.34 2.81
CA THR A 33 0.72 -15.73 1.61
C THR A 33 0.54 -16.80 0.55
N GLU A 34 -0.63 -16.80 -0.08
CA GLU A 34 -0.94 -17.63 -1.24
C GLU A 34 -0.82 -16.79 -2.51
N ILE A 35 -0.13 -17.33 -3.52
CA ILE A 35 -0.25 -16.85 -4.90
C ILE A 35 -1.11 -17.87 -5.63
N TYR A 36 -2.25 -17.44 -6.12
CA TYR A 36 -3.22 -18.30 -6.77
C TYR A 36 -2.85 -18.51 -8.25
N PRO A 37 -3.00 -19.74 -8.76
CA PRO A 37 -2.72 -20.03 -10.15
C PRO A 37 -3.76 -19.38 -11.06
N ARG A 38 -3.37 -19.10 -12.31
CA ARG A 38 -4.20 -18.32 -13.26
C ARG A 38 -5.59 -18.90 -13.51
N ASN A 39 -5.74 -20.22 -13.48
CA ASN A 39 -7.03 -20.91 -13.64
C ASN A 39 -8.01 -20.64 -12.49
N GLU A 40 -7.52 -20.25 -11.31
CA GLU A 40 -8.33 -19.89 -10.13
C GLU A 40 -8.47 -18.37 -9.94
N SER A 41 -7.71 -17.56 -10.68
CA SER A 41 -7.58 -16.12 -10.46
C SER A 41 -7.97 -15.26 -11.67
N SER A 42 -8.73 -15.82 -12.62
CA SER A 42 -9.18 -15.13 -13.85
C SER A 42 -10.45 -14.30 -13.63
N HIS A 43 -10.56 -13.66 -12.46
CA HIS A 43 -11.70 -12.82 -12.06
C HIS A 43 -11.24 -11.70 -11.12
N ILE A 44 -12.08 -10.68 -10.97
CA ILE A 44 -11.82 -9.52 -10.09
C ILE A 44 -12.82 -9.56 -8.95
N ALA A 45 -12.40 -9.23 -7.74
CA ALA A 45 -13.33 -9.03 -6.63
C ALA A 45 -13.80 -7.56 -6.61
N ILE A 46 -15.07 -7.33 -6.30
CA ILE A 46 -15.63 -5.99 -6.11
C ILE A 46 -16.19 -5.88 -4.70
N ALA A 47 -15.89 -4.82 -3.97
CA ALA A 47 -16.54 -4.49 -2.70
C ALA A 47 -17.43 -3.26 -2.88
N HIS A 48 -18.69 -3.36 -2.46
CA HIS A 48 -19.63 -2.24 -2.51
C HIS A 48 -20.65 -2.37 -1.38
N GLN A 49 -20.84 -1.29 -0.61
CA GLN A 49 -21.87 -1.21 0.43
C GLN A 49 -21.78 -2.36 1.47
N GLY A 50 -20.56 -2.83 1.74
CA GLY A 50 -20.25 -3.96 2.64
C GLY A 50 -20.38 -5.35 2.01
N HIS A 51 -20.90 -5.46 0.79
CA HIS A 51 -20.99 -6.71 0.03
C HIS A 51 -19.72 -6.95 -0.78
N PHE A 52 -19.40 -8.22 -1.01
CA PHE A 52 -18.38 -8.63 -1.96
C PHE A 52 -19.00 -9.35 -3.15
N TYR A 53 -18.44 -9.11 -4.33
CA TYR A 53 -18.86 -9.72 -5.58
C TYR A 53 -17.64 -10.25 -6.33
N VAL A 54 -17.87 -11.15 -7.26
CA VAL A 54 -16.89 -11.58 -8.25
C VAL A 54 -17.35 -11.14 -9.62
N LEU A 55 -16.50 -10.38 -10.32
CA LEU A 55 -16.65 -10.06 -11.73
C LEU A 55 -15.76 -10.99 -12.54
N ARG A 56 -16.37 -11.93 -13.26
CA ARG A 56 -15.68 -12.77 -14.24
C ARG A 56 -15.61 -12.03 -15.56
N LEU A 57 -14.42 -12.00 -16.16
CA LEU A 57 -14.20 -11.40 -17.47
C LEU A 57 -13.98 -12.50 -18.51
N PRO A 58 -14.36 -12.27 -19.78
CA PRO A 58 -13.96 -13.15 -20.87
C PRO A 58 -12.43 -13.28 -20.94
N ALA A 59 -11.97 -14.37 -21.56
CA ALA A 59 -10.55 -14.65 -21.70
C ALA A 59 -9.82 -13.47 -22.38
N LEU A 60 -9.03 -12.74 -21.59
CA LEU A 60 -8.20 -11.65 -22.07
C LEU A 60 -7.00 -12.21 -22.85
N SER A 61 -6.70 -11.60 -23.99
CA SER A 61 -5.50 -11.87 -24.79
C SER A 61 -4.92 -10.57 -25.31
N GLU A 62 -3.70 -10.60 -25.88
CA GLU A 62 -3.05 -9.39 -26.42
C GLU A 62 -3.92 -8.61 -27.42
N ASN A 63 -4.83 -9.30 -28.12
CA ASN A 63 -5.75 -8.72 -29.11
C ASN A 63 -7.21 -8.67 -28.64
N ARG A 64 -7.50 -9.04 -27.39
CA ARG A 64 -8.86 -9.10 -26.84
C ARG A 64 -8.89 -8.57 -25.42
N ASN A 65 -9.27 -7.29 -25.29
CA ASN A 65 -9.60 -6.68 -24.02
C ASN A 65 -11.08 -6.88 -23.69
N ALA A 66 -11.43 -6.78 -22.40
CA ALA A 66 -12.82 -6.71 -22.00
C ALA A 66 -13.44 -5.39 -22.51
N ASP A 67 -14.69 -5.44 -22.94
CA ASP A 67 -15.43 -4.24 -23.33
C ASP A 67 -15.76 -3.40 -22.08
N ILE A 68 -15.26 -2.16 -22.07
CA ILE A 68 -15.47 -1.21 -20.97
C ILE A 68 -16.97 -1.00 -20.73
N ALA A 69 -17.79 -0.91 -21.78
CA ALA A 69 -19.22 -0.70 -21.64
C ALA A 69 -19.92 -1.93 -21.02
N GLN A 70 -19.42 -3.15 -21.27
CA GLN A 70 -19.92 -4.35 -20.60
C GLN A 70 -19.56 -4.36 -19.11
N ILE A 71 -18.31 -4.03 -18.76
CA ILE A 71 -17.88 -3.91 -17.36
C ILE A 71 -18.72 -2.84 -16.65
N GLU A 72 -18.90 -1.68 -17.27
CA GLU A 72 -19.70 -0.60 -16.71
C GLU A 72 -21.14 -1.04 -16.43
N ARG A 73 -21.79 -1.75 -17.36
CA ARG A 73 -23.13 -2.32 -17.13
C ARG A 73 -23.18 -3.28 -15.95
N GLN A 74 -22.17 -4.14 -15.79
CA GLN A 74 -22.09 -5.03 -14.63
C GLN A 74 -21.94 -4.25 -13.32
N LEU A 75 -21.08 -3.23 -13.28
CA LEU A 75 -20.92 -2.39 -12.08
C LEU A 75 -22.20 -1.59 -11.80
N GLN A 76 -22.83 -0.99 -12.82
CA GLN A 76 -24.10 -0.27 -12.70
C GLN A 76 -25.20 -1.14 -12.09
N SER A 77 -25.22 -2.45 -12.41
CA SER A 77 -26.23 -3.38 -11.89
C SER A 77 -26.21 -3.52 -10.36
N ILE A 78 -25.07 -3.28 -9.71
CA ILE A 78 -24.91 -3.39 -8.25
C ILE A 78 -24.97 -2.04 -7.52
N MET A 79 -24.96 -0.91 -8.24
CA MET A 79 -24.87 0.44 -7.61
C MET A 79 -26.07 0.82 -6.74
N ASN A 80 -27.23 0.18 -6.94
CA ASN A 80 -28.43 0.40 -6.13
C ASN A 80 -28.55 -0.58 -4.95
N THR A 81 -27.53 -1.39 -4.68
CA THR A 81 -27.53 -2.34 -3.56
C THR A 81 -27.59 -1.61 -2.23
N LYS A 82 -28.52 -2.00 -1.36
CA LYS A 82 -28.64 -1.44 -0.01
C LYS A 82 -27.42 -1.81 0.84
N GLN A 83 -26.90 -0.88 1.64
CA GLN A 83 -25.81 -1.17 2.57
C GLN A 83 -26.13 -2.28 3.57
N LEU A 84 -25.17 -3.20 3.75
CA LEU A 84 -25.17 -4.12 4.89
C LEU A 84 -25.02 -3.35 6.20
N PRO A 85 -25.60 -3.85 7.30
CA PRO A 85 -25.12 -3.49 8.62
C PRO A 85 -23.62 -3.80 8.71
N ARG A 86 -22.83 -2.93 9.34
CA ARG A 86 -21.39 -3.15 9.53
C ARG A 86 -21.10 -4.46 10.28
N THR A 87 -22.01 -4.87 11.17
CA THR A 87 -22.00 -6.17 11.87
C THR A 87 -22.17 -7.40 10.98
N LYS A 88 -22.42 -7.21 9.68
CA LYS A 88 -22.46 -8.26 8.65
C LYS A 88 -21.40 -8.08 7.56
N SER A 89 -20.45 -7.16 7.73
CA SER A 89 -19.35 -6.99 6.78
C SER A 89 -18.19 -7.91 7.17
N ILE A 90 -17.90 -8.93 6.36
CA ILE A 90 -16.76 -9.82 6.61
C ILE A 90 -15.40 -9.12 6.39
N GLY A 91 -15.36 -8.07 5.57
CA GLY A 91 -14.13 -7.35 5.24
C GLY A 91 -13.44 -6.75 6.47
N ILE A 92 -14.24 -6.26 7.43
CA ILE A 92 -13.73 -5.64 8.66
C ILE A 92 -12.90 -6.61 9.52
N LEU A 93 -13.14 -7.92 9.41
CA LEU A 93 -12.39 -8.92 10.16
C LEU A 93 -10.89 -8.89 9.82
N THR A 94 -10.53 -8.53 8.58
CA THR A 94 -9.14 -8.42 8.14
C THR A 94 -8.38 -7.25 8.78
N SER A 95 -9.08 -6.35 9.48
CA SER A 95 -8.47 -5.23 10.22
C SER A 95 -8.10 -5.57 11.66
N ALA A 96 -8.58 -6.71 12.18
CA ALA A 96 -8.31 -7.13 13.55
C ALA A 96 -6.83 -7.47 13.77
N LEU A 97 -6.46 -7.60 15.05
CA LEU A 97 -5.19 -8.23 15.42
C LEU A 97 -5.09 -9.62 14.78
N ARG A 98 -3.87 -10.03 14.40
CA ARG A 98 -3.68 -11.21 13.53
C ARG A 98 -4.20 -12.51 14.15
N ASP A 99 -4.03 -12.68 15.47
CA ASP A 99 -4.54 -13.84 16.20
C ASP A 99 -6.08 -13.82 16.30
N ASP A 100 -6.68 -12.64 16.48
CA ASP A 100 -8.14 -12.48 16.49
C ASP A 100 -8.73 -12.71 15.11
N TRP A 101 -8.04 -12.26 14.05
CA TRP A 101 -8.43 -12.54 12.67
C TRP A 101 -8.28 -14.03 12.35
N TYR A 102 -7.20 -14.69 12.80
CA TYR A 102 -7.05 -16.14 12.66
C TYR A 102 -8.25 -16.89 13.26
N ALA A 103 -8.61 -16.59 14.51
CA ALA A 103 -9.76 -17.21 15.17
C ALA A 103 -11.08 -16.93 14.45
N ALA A 104 -11.31 -15.68 14.02
CA ALA A 104 -12.51 -15.30 13.29
C ALA A 104 -12.61 -15.96 11.90
N ARG A 105 -11.48 -16.14 11.20
CA ARG A 105 -11.42 -16.84 9.91
C ARG A 105 -11.76 -18.32 10.08
N GLU A 106 -11.21 -18.98 11.09
CA GLU A 106 -11.56 -20.38 11.39
C GLU A 106 -13.06 -20.53 11.69
N CYS A 107 -13.63 -19.61 12.48
CA CYS A 107 -15.06 -19.56 12.73
C CYS A 107 -15.85 -19.37 11.42
N LEU A 108 -15.49 -18.37 10.59
CA LEU A 108 -16.14 -18.07 9.30
C LEU A 108 -16.21 -19.30 8.39
N LEU A 109 -15.12 -20.07 8.30
CA LEU A 109 -15.03 -21.29 7.50
C LEU A 109 -15.87 -22.45 8.05
N GLN A 110 -16.06 -22.52 9.37
CA GLN A 110 -16.86 -23.55 10.02
C GLN A 110 -18.37 -23.28 9.95
N VAL A 111 -18.79 -22.03 9.75
CA VAL A 111 -20.23 -21.70 9.67
C VAL A 111 -20.90 -22.43 8.51
N SER A 112 -20.28 -22.43 7.32
CA SER A 112 -20.88 -23.01 6.11
C SER A 112 -19.81 -23.29 5.03
N PRO A 113 -19.89 -24.42 4.29
CA PRO A 113 -19.05 -24.66 3.11
C PRO A 113 -19.13 -23.55 2.05
N GLU A 114 -20.29 -22.90 1.94
CA GLU A 114 -20.52 -21.77 1.05
C GLU A 114 -19.66 -20.56 1.45
N ASN A 115 -19.45 -20.30 2.74
CA ASN A 115 -18.52 -19.27 3.21
C ASN A 115 -17.09 -19.55 2.74
N ALA A 116 -16.65 -20.81 2.82
CA ALA A 116 -15.32 -21.21 2.37
C ALA A 116 -15.17 -21.00 0.85
N ALA A 117 -16.19 -21.33 0.07
CA ALA A 117 -16.20 -21.12 -1.38
C ALA A 117 -16.18 -19.62 -1.74
N SER A 118 -17.04 -18.81 -1.11
CA SER A 118 -17.10 -17.36 -1.29
C SER A 118 -15.77 -16.70 -0.91
N LEU A 119 -15.19 -17.07 0.24
CA LEU A 119 -13.91 -16.54 0.69
C LEU A 119 -12.78 -16.92 -0.26
N ARG A 120 -12.73 -18.18 -0.73
CA ARG A 120 -11.72 -18.63 -1.70
C ARG A 120 -11.79 -17.79 -2.99
N LEU A 121 -12.99 -17.50 -3.50
CA LEU A 121 -13.15 -16.65 -4.68
C LEU A 121 -12.68 -15.20 -4.44
N LEU A 122 -12.95 -14.63 -3.26
CA LEU A 122 -12.45 -13.30 -2.89
C LEU A 122 -10.91 -13.29 -2.80
N GLU A 123 -10.34 -14.24 -2.06
CA GLU A 123 -8.91 -14.38 -1.82
C GLU A 123 -8.14 -14.70 -3.13
N SER A 124 -8.72 -15.48 -4.04
CA SER A 124 -8.08 -15.87 -5.31
C SER A 124 -8.18 -14.85 -6.44
N SER A 125 -9.04 -13.83 -6.30
CA SER A 125 -9.23 -12.80 -7.34
C SER A 125 -7.91 -12.13 -7.78
N ALA A 126 -7.83 -11.64 -9.01
CA ALA A 126 -6.64 -10.93 -9.49
C ALA A 126 -6.30 -9.71 -8.61
N PHE A 127 -7.31 -8.93 -8.24
CA PHE A 127 -7.23 -7.81 -7.30
C PHE A 127 -8.64 -7.46 -6.82
N LEU A 128 -8.74 -6.55 -5.85
CA LEU A 128 -10.01 -6.04 -5.34
C LEU A 128 -10.27 -4.61 -5.85
N VAL A 129 -11.48 -4.32 -6.30
CA VAL A 129 -11.97 -2.96 -6.54
C VAL A 129 -12.96 -2.60 -5.44
N SER A 130 -12.71 -1.51 -4.73
CA SER A 130 -13.59 -1.00 -3.67
C SER A 130 -14.36 0.21 -4.19
N LEU A 131 -15.68 0.08 -4.33
CA LEU A 131 -16.59 1.15 -4.74
C LEU A 131 -17.11 1.87 -3.51
N GLU A 132 -16.44 2.97 -3.15
CA GLU A 132 -16.69 3.73 -1.95
C GLU A 132 -17.82 4.74 -2.08
N SER A 133 -18.57 4.89 -1.00
CA SER A 133 -19.64 5.90 -0.89
C SER A 133 -19.13 7.26 -0.44
N SER A 134 -17.94 7.32 0.17
CA SER A 134 -17.33 8.57 0.59
C SER A 134 -16.85 9.39 -0.61
N ALA A 135 -16.82 10.71 -0.43
CA ALA A 135 -16.43 11.68 -1.45
C ALA A 135 -15.36 12.64 -0.89
N PRO A 136 -14.14 12.14 -0.55
CA PRO A 136 -13.11 12.95 0.08
C PRO A 136 -12.67 14.11 -0.82
N VAL A 137 -12.65 15.33 -0.29
CA VAL A 137 -12.36 16.56 -1.05
C VAL A 137 -10.92 17.00 -0.80
N THR A 138 -10.51 17.11 0.45
CA THR A 138 -9.15 17.57 0.79
C THR A 138 -8.11 16.45 0.61
N HIS A 139 -6.83 16.79 0.54
CA HIS A 139 -5.77 15.78 0.52
C HIS A 139 -5.74 14.94 1.80
N LYS A 140 -6.01 15.57 2.96
CA LYS A 140 -6.11 14.87 4.24
C LYS A 140 -7.25 13.85 4.24
N GLU A 141 -8.46 14.28 3.87
CA GLU A 141 -9.63 13.39 3.77
C GLU A 141 -9.34 12.22 2.83
N PHE A 142 -8.72 12.50 1.68
CA PHE A 142 -8.41 11.47 0.69
C PHE A 142 -7.36 10.48 1.19
N SER A 143 -6.30 10.95 1.86
CA SER A 143 -5.30 10.08 2.48
C SER A 143 -5.91 9.18 3.56
N LEU A 144 -6.77 9.73 4.42
CA LEU A 144 -7.49 8.95 5.45
C LEU A 144 -8.45 7.92 4.83
N ALA A 145 -9.20 8.33 3.80
CA ALA A 145 -10.12 7.43 3.10
C ALA A 145 -9.39 6.29 2.37
N CYS A 146 -8.21 6.56 1.78
CA CYS A 146 -7.37 5.52 1.20
C CYS A 146 -6.77 4.57 2.23
N HIS A 147 -6.50 5.07 3.44
CA HIS A 147 -5.94 4.26 4.52
C HIS A 147 -6.96 3.22 5.00
N CYS A 148 -8.18 3.64 5.32
CA CYS A 148 -9.14 2.75 5.99
C CYS A 148 -10.62 3.06 5.73
N ASP A 149 -11.01 4.33 5.55
CA ASP A 149 -12.41 4.77 5.53
C ASP A 149 -13.23 4.12 6.67
N ASN A 150 -14.39 3.53 6.40
CA ASN A 150 -15.18 2.79 7.39
C ASN A 150 -14.82 1.29 7.49
N GLY A 151 -13.86 0.82 6.68
CA GLY A 151 -13.37 -0.55 6.65
C GLY A 151 -14.32 -1.60 6.06
N MET A 152 -15.54 -1.24 5.65
CA MET A 152 -16.53 -2.22 5.17
C MET A 152 -16.27 -2.70 3.75
N ASN A 153 -15.78 -1.80 2.89
CA ASN A 153 -15.44 -2.11 1.50
C ASN A 153 -13.95 -2.42 1.36
N ARG A 154 -13.37 -3.13 2.33
CA ARG A 154 -11.93 -3.42 2.38
C ARG A 154 -11.70 -4.90 2.65
N TYR A 155 -10.61 -5.43 2.09
CA TYR A 155 -10.06 -6.72 2.50
C TYR A 155 -8.55 -6.54 2.64
N PHE A 156 -8.08 -6.13 3.82
CA PHE A 156 -6.72 -5.63 4.05
C PHE A 156 -5.62 -6.66 3.79
N ASP A 157 -5.97 -7.94 3.76
CA ASP A 157 -5.07 -9.04 3.39
C ASP A 157 -4.86 -9.16 1.87
N LYS A 158 -5.66 -8.47 1.04
CA LYS A 158 -5.49 -8.46 -0.41
C LYS A 158 -4.29 -7.60 -0.77
N ASN A 159 -3.35 -8.17 -1.53
CA ASN A 159 -2.11 -7.49 -1.88
C ASN A 159 -2.29 -6.19 -2.65
N PHE A 160 -3.31 -6.09 -3.52
CA PHE A 160 -3.61 -4.88 -4.26
C PHE A 160 -5.12 -4.62 -4.30
N GLN A 161 -5.49 -3.39 -3.91
CA GLN A 161 -6.86 -2.90 -3.96
C GLN A 161 -6.89 -1.55 -4.68
N LEU A 162 -7.75 -1.43 -5.70
CA LEU A 162 -8.12 -0.16 -6.32
C LEU A 162 -9.32 0.42 -5.56
N LEU A 163 -9.22 1.67 -5.13
CA LEU A 163 -10.26 2.37 -4.41
C LEU A 163 -10.88 3.40 -5.35
N VAL A 164 -12.20 3.39 -5.51
CA VAL A 164 -12.93 4.35 -6.34
C VAL A 164 -14.00 5.02 -5.49
N PHE A 165 -13.87 6.33 -5.30
CA PHE A 165 -14.74 7.15 -4.46
C PHE A 165 -15.91 7.73 -5.26
N ALA A 166 -17.00 8.08 -4.57
CA ALA A 166 -18.23 8.56 -5.19
C ALA A 166 -18.05 9.83 -6.03
N ASN A 167 -17.02 10.63 -5.75
CA ASN A 167 -16.65 11.82 -6.53
C ASN A 167 -15.67 11.54 -7.69
N GLY A 168 -15.48 10.27 -8.06
CA GLY A 168 -14.59 9.85 -9.15
C GLY A 168 -13.11 9.89 -8.81
N ARG A 169 -12.73 10.29 -7.58
CA ARG A 169 -11.35 10.11 -7.11
C ARG A 169 -11.06 8.63 -6.98
N TYR A 170 -9.80 8.27 -7.19
CA TYR A 170 -9.37 6.90 -7.00
C TYR A 170 -8.01 6.86 -6.32
N GLY A 171 -7.78 5.83 -5.52
CA GLY A 171 -6.56 5.59 -4.76
C GLY A 171 -6.25 4.10 -4.68
N PHE A 172 -5.27 3.75 -3.87
CA PHE A 172 -4.77 2.39 -3.79
C PHE A 172 -4.54 2.00 -2.32
N ASN A 173 -4.76 0.73 -2.02
CA ASN A 173 -4.36 0.10 -0.76
C ASN A 173 -3.59 -1.18 -1.09
N GLY A 174 -2.48 -1.43 -0.39
CA GLY A 174 -1.61 -2.56 -0.67
C GLY A 174 -1.04 -3.20 0.59
N GLU A 175 -0.92 -4.53 0.55
CA GLU A 175 -0.39 -5.34 1.65
C GLU A 175 1.15 -5.37 1.57
N HIS A 176 1.82 -4.97 2.65
CA HIS A 176 3.25 -4.62 2.61
C HIS A 176 4.22 -5.79 2.93
N SER A 177 3.71 -7.01 3.18
CA SER A 177 4.55 -8.14 3.63
C SER A 177 5.51 -8.62 2.55
N LEU A 178 5.14 -8.53 1.26
CA LEU A 178 5.96 -9.05 0.15
C LEU A 178 6.32 -8.00 -0.92
N THR A 179 5.60 -6.89 -0.99
CA THR A 179 5.90 -5.77 -1.88
C THR A 179 6.38 -4.56 -1.09
N ASP A 180 7.16 -3.70 -1.75
CA ASP A 180 7.55 -2.39 -1.25
C ASP A 180 6.90 -1.31 -2.12
N ALA A 181 6.62 -0.15 -1.52
CA ALA A 181 5.92 0.96 -2.17
C ALA A 181 6.49 1.36 -3.55
N THR A 182 7.79 1.20 -3.81
CA THR A 182 8.38 1.48 -5.13
C THR A 182 7.85 0.57 -6.25
N THR A 183 7.58 -0.69 -5.92
CA THR A 183 6.99 -1.67 -6.83
C THR A 183 5.52 -1.30 -7.06
N ASP A 184 4.76 -1.08 -6.00
CA ASP A 184 3.33 -0.73 -6.08
C ASP A 184 3.10 0.59 -6.80
N MET A 185 3.95 1.60 -6.57
CA MET A 185 3.87 2.90 -7.23
C MET A 185 4.06 2.81 -8.75
N ARG A 186 4.83 1.84 -9.27
CA ARG A 186 4.90 1.63 -10.72
C ARG A 186 3.54 1.22 -11.27
N LEU A 187 2.86 0.27 -10.64
CA LEU A 187 1.52 -0.14 -11.04
C LEU A 187 0.53 1.01 -10.94
N CYS A 188 0.56 1.75 -9.84
CA CYS A 188 -0.29 2.93 -9.64
C CYS A 188 -0.07 3.98 -10.75
N ASN A 189 1.19 4.27 -11.10
CA ASN A 189 1.52 5.23 -12.16
C ASN A 189 1.07 4.76 -13.55
N MET A 190 1.17 3.47 -13.85
CA MET A 190 0.63 2.92 -15.11
C MET A 190 -0.89 3.11 -15.17
N LEU A 191 -1.60 2.77 -14.10
CA LEU A 191 -3.06 2.96 -14.02
C LEU A 191 -3.45 4.44 -14.16
N VAL A 192 -2.76 5.35 -13.47
CA VAL A 192 -3.01 6.80 -13.59
C VAL A 192 -2.80 7.27 -15.03
N HIS A 193 -1.69 6.86 -15.67
CA HIS A 193 -1.40 7.22 -17.05
C HIS A 193 -2.47 6.69 -18.02
N ASP A 194 -2.90 5.43 -17.85
CA ASP A 194 -3.92 4.80 -18.69
C ASP A 194 -5.27 5.49 -18.50
N VAL A 195 -5.67 5.80 -17.26
CA VAL A 195 -6.89 6.57 -16.98
C VAL A 195 -6.83 7.95 -17.63
N GLU A 196 -5.71 8.66 -17.52
CA GLU A 196 -5.53 9.96 -18.18
C GLU A 196 -5.59 9.85 -19.71
N ALA A 197 -5.01 8.80 -20.29
CA ALA A 197 -5.04 8.57 -21.73
C ALA A 197 -6.46 8.28 -22.22
N VAL A 198 -7.22 7.46 -21.50
CA VAL A 198 -8.64 7.20 -21.78
C VAL A 198 -9.45 8.48 -21.63
N ALA A 199 -9.27 9.26 -20.57
CA ALA A 199 -9.98 10.52 -20.35
C ALA A 199 -9.70 11.59 -21.42
N LYS A 200 -8.52 11.55 -22.05
CA LYS A 200 -8.14 12.44 -23.16
C LYS A 200 -8.67 11.94 -24.52
N THR A 201 -9.11 10.69 -24.60
CA THR A 201 -9.76 10.16 -25.80
C THR A 201 -11.18 10.71 -25.82
N PRO A 202 -11.62 11.41 -26.88
CA PRO A 202 -13.02 11.78 -27.00
C PRO A 202 -13.84 10.50 -26.82
N ALA A 203 -14.83 10.53 -25.92
CA ALA A 203 -15.85 9.49 -25.93
C ALA A 203 -16.23 9.31 -27.41
N PRO A 204 -16.30 8.08 -27.94
CA PRO A 204 -16.94 7.91 -29.23
C PRO A 204 -18.23 8.70 -29.10
N LEU A 205 -18.40 9.75 -29.92
CA LEU A 205 -19.72 10.29 -30.17
C LEU A 205 -20.56 9.03 -30.31
N ALA A 206 -21.56 8.87 -29.45
CA ALA A 206 -22.56 7.86 -29.66
C ALA A 206 -23.05 8.15 -31.07
N SER A 207 -22.42 7.51 -32.06
CA SER A 207 -22.86 7.57 -33.41
C SER A 207 -24.21 6.92 -33.25
N GLU A 208 -25.25 7.72 -33.41
CA GLU A 208 -26.50 7.30 -33.98
C GLU A 208 -26.17 6.61 -35.33
N GLN A 209 -25.46 5.49 -35.27
CA GLN A 209 -25.65 4.46 -36.25
C GLN A 209 -27.11 4.07 -36.02
N PRO A 210 -27.96 4.15 -37.05
CA PRO A 210 -29.25 3.49 -36.99
C PRO A 210 -28.98 2.08 -36.48
N ALA A 211 -29.83 1.55 -35.61
CA ALA A 211 -29.82 0.15 -35.28
C ALA A 211 -29.91 -0.64 -36.60
N SER A 212 -28.76 -0.95 -37.19
CA SER A 212 -28.68 -1.98 -38.19
C SER A 212 -28.97 -3.22 -37.38
N GLU A 213 -30.14 -3.80 -37.65
CA GLU A 213 -30.49 -5.17 -37.32
C GLU A 213 -29.45 -6.11 -37.98
N GLN A 214 -28.21 -6.03 -37.51
CA GLN A 214 -27.34 -7.19 -37.54
C GLN A 214 -27.91 -8.08 -36.44
N PRO A 215 -28.27 -9.34 -36.74
CA PRO A 215 -28.65 -10.26 -35.68
C PRO A 215 -27.50 -10.21 -34.69
N ALA A 216 -27.82 -9.98 -33.41
CA ALA A 216 -26.87 -10.14 -32.33
C ALA A 216 -26.19 -11.49 -32.60
N SER A 217 -24.94 -11.46 -33.06
CA SER A 217 -24.14 -12.67 -33.07
C SER A 217 -24.12 -13.06 -31.61
N GLU A 218 -24.91 -14.08 -31.26
CA GLU A 218 -25.01 -14.61 -29.92
C GLU A 218 -23.60 -15.03 -29.53
N GLN A 219 -22.84 -14.10 -28.94
CA GLN A 219 -21.65 -14.50 -28.21
C GLN A 219 -22.16 -15.47 -27.16
N PRO A 220 -21.63 -16.70 -27.12
CA PRO A 220 -22.12 -17.71 -26.20
C PRO A 220 -22.11 -17.11 -24.78
N ALA A 221 -23.14 -17.38 -23.97
CA ALA A 221 -23.32 -16.77 -22.64
C ALA A 221 -22.07 -16.89 -21.74
N SER A 222 -21.19 -17.85 -22.01
CA SER A 222 -19.88 -18.04 -21.38
C SER A 222 -18.81 -16.97 -21.72
N GLU A 223 -19.08 -16.04 -22.63
CA GLU A 223 -18.14 -15.00 -23.09
C GLU A 223 -18.53 -13.57 -22.64
N GLN A 224 -19.62 -13.39 -21.89
CA GLN A 224 -20.00 -12.08 -21.37
C GLN A 224 -19.50 -11.88 -19.93
N PRO A 225 -19.07 -10.66 -19.55
CA PRO A 225 -18.79 -10.34 -18.16
C PRO A 225 -20.00 -10.62 -17.27
N CYS A 226 -19.78 -11.27 -16.14
CA CYS A 226 -20.83 -11.63 -15.19
C CYS A 226 -20.39 -11.24 -13.78
N ILE A 227 -21.23 -10.51 -13.06
CA ILE A 227 -21.03 -10.19 -11.65
C ILE A 227 -21.91 -11.06 -10.76
N GLU A 228 -21.30 -11.70 -9.77
CA GLU A 228 -21.96 -12.63 -8.86
C GLU A 228 -21.75 -12.17 -7.42
N LEU A 229 -22.81 -12.14 -6.60
CA LEU A 229 -22.71 -11.83 -5.17
C LEU A 229 -22.04 -12.99 -4.43
N LEU A 230 -21.09 -12.68 -3.56
CA LEU A 230 -20.52 -13.63 -2.61
C LEU A 230 -21.36 -13.64 -1.35
N GLU A 231 -22.11 -14.72 -1.15
CA GLU A 231 -22.95 -14.90 0.02
C GLU A 231 -22.15 -15.42 1.21
N PHE A 232 -22.47 -14.88 2.38
CA PHE A 232 -21.90 -15.32 3.65
C PHE A 232 -23.02 -15.58 4.66
N GLU A 233 -22.93 -16.74 5.30
CA GLU A 233 -23.76 -17.15 6.44
C GLU A 233 -23.09 -16.75 7.75
N PHE A 234 -23.91 -16.47 8.76
CA PHE A 234 -23.46 -15.98 10.06
C PHE A 234 -24.08 -16.79 11.20
N ASN A 235 -23.26 -17.12 12.19
CA ASN A 235 -23.71 -17.58 13.50
C ASN A 235 -23.36 -16.52 14.58
N ASP A 236 -23.85 -16.72 15.80
CA ASP A 236 -23.62 -15.77 16.90
C ASP A 236 -22.14 -15.58 17.25
N GLU A 237 -21.30 -16.59 17.03
CA GLU A 237 -19.86 -16.51 17.31
C GLU A 237 -19.13 -15.62 16.30
N LEU A 238 -19.39 -15.81 15.01
CA LEU A 238 -18.85 -14.98 13.95
C LEU A 238 -19.29 -13.52 14.12
N LEU A 239 -20.56 -13.28 14.48
CA LEU A 239 -21.06 -11.93 14.75
C LEU A 239 -20.30 -11.25 15.90
N ARG A 240 -19.98 -11.97 16.98
CA ARG A 240 -19.14 -11.44 18.07
C ARG A 240 -17.72 -11.11 17.61
N HIS A 241 -17.13 -11.92 16.73
CA HIS A 241 -15.83 -11.60 16.13
C HIS A 241 -15.89 -10.32 15.30
N ILE A 242 -16.95 -10.14 14.50
CA ILE A 242 -17.16 -8.93 13.69
C ILE A 242 -17.31 -7.70 14.60
N GLU A 243 -18.10 -7.79 15.67
CA GLU A 243 -18.26 -6.69 16.64
C GLU A 243 -16.93 -6.29 17.31
N ARG A 244 -16.12 -7.28 17.70
CA ARG A 244 -14.77 -7.03 18.25
C ARG A 244 -13.86 -6.36 17.24
N ALA A 245 -13.88 -6.82 15.98
CA ALA A 245 -13.08 -6.23 14.91
C ALA A 245 -13.50 -4.77 14.63
N ILE A 246 -14.81 -4.47 14.65
CA ILE A 246 -15.34 -3.11 14.53
C ILE A 246 -14.82 -2.22 15.67
N ALA A 247 -14.93 -2.67 16.92
CA ALA A 247 -14.48 -1.89 18.08
C ALA A 247 -12.96 -1.62 18.03
N TYR A 248 -12.17 -2.63 17.65
CA TYR A 248 -10.73 -2.49 17.47
C TYR A 248 -10.40 -1.50 16.34
N PHE A 249 -11.06 -1.64 15.19
CA PHE A 249 -10.87 -0.74 14.04
C PHE A 249 -11.19 0.70 14.42
N ASP A 250 -12.35 0.95 15.02
CA ASP A 250 -12.78 2.30 15.37
C ASP A 250 -11.84 2.94 16.38
N THR A 251 -11.39 2.18 17.39
CA THR A 251 -10.38 2.67 18.34
C THR A 251 -9.09 3.04 17.62
N THR A 252 -8.56 2.14 16.79
CA THR A 252 -7.28 2.34 16.08
C THR A 252 -7.33 3.52 15.12
N VAL A 253 -8.42 3.65 14.34
CA VAL A 253 -8.59 4.74 13.37
C VAL A 253 -8.79 6.07 14.07
N ASN A 254 -9.54 6.11 15.19
CA ASN A 254 -9.77 7.35 15.94
C ASN A 254 -8.50 7.87 16.65
N GLU A 255 -7.56 6.99 16.99
CA GLU A 255 -6.25 7.35 17.54
C GLU A 255 -5.25 7.82 16.48
N HIS A 256 -5.56 7.65 15.19
CA HIS A 256 -4.65 8.01 14.09
C HIS A 256 -4.75 9.49 13.69
N GLU A 257 -3.69 10.25 13.93
CA GLU A 257 -3.57 11.62 13.45
C GLU A 257 -2.84 11.70 12.11
N LEU A 258 -3.49 12.28 11.10
CA LEU A 258 -2.92 12.54 9.78
C LEU A 258 -2.99 14.02 9.42
N ALA A 259 -1.86 14.55 8.97
CA ALA A 259 -1.77 15.88 8.36
C ALA A 259 -1.09 15.76 6.98
N THR A 260 -1.64 16.46 5.99
CA THR A 260 -1.07 16.51 4.64
C THR A 260 -0.59 17.92 4.35
N LEU A 261 0.67 18.06 3.96
CA LEU A 261 1.27 19.32 3.52
C LEU A 261 1.50 19.28 2.01
N VAL A 262 0.82 20.15 1.27
CA VAL A 262 1.16 20.46 -0.13
C VAL A 262 2.13 21.63 -0.11
N PHE A 263 3.34 21.42 -0.59
CA PHE A 263 4.41 22.43 -0.56
C PHE A 263 4.66 22.99 -1.96
N ASP A 264 4.00 24.10 -2.29
CA ASP A 264 4.01 24.69 -3.63
C ASP A 264 5.09 25.79 -3.83
N SER A 265 5.89 26.10 -2.81
CA SER A 265 6.88 27.18 -2.91
C SER A 265 8.04 26.83 -3.85
N PHE A 266 8.48 25.57 -3.87
CA PHE A 266 9.49 25.05 -4.79
C PHE A 266 9.51 23.52 -4.76
N GLY A 267 10.21 22.90 -5.73
CA GLY A 267 10.39 21.45 -5.77
C GLY A 267 11.80 21.01 -6.12
N LYS A 268 11.91 19.80 -6.66
CA LYS A 268 13.18 19.15 -7.01
C LYS A 268 14.05 20.00 -7.95
N ASP A 269 13.44 20.81 -8.82
CA ASP A 269 14.15 21.56 -9.85
C ASP A 269 14.93 22.74 -9.25
N GLN A 270 14.36 23.44 -8.27
CA GLN A 270 15.06 24.49 -7.51
C GLN A 270 16.14 23.88 -6.60
N ILE A 271 15.86 22.75 -5.95
CA ILE A 271 16.84 22.08 -5.09
C ILE A 271 18.07 21.64 -5.90
N LYS A 272 17.85 21.09 -7.10
CA LYS A 272 18.93 20.70 -8.01
C LYS A 272 19.80 21.88 -8.48
N LYS A 273 19.28 23.11 -8.56
CA LYS A 273 20.10 24.30 -8.86
C LYS A 273 21.15 24.57 -7.77
N MET A 274 20.88 24.17 -6.53
CA MET A 274 21.85 24.22 -5.43
C MET A 274 22.87 23.07 -5.46
N LYS A 275 22.79 22.17 -6.45
CA LYS A 275 23.65 20.99 -6.65
C LYS A 275 23.62 20.00 -5.47
N VAL A 276 22.46 19.84 -4.85
CA VAL A 276 22.24 18.89 -3.75
C VAL A 276 21.09 17.94 -4.07
N SER A 277 21.04 16.79 -3.37
CA SER A 277 19.98 15.79 -3.54
C SER A 277 18.65 16.31 -2.97
N PRO A 278 17.53 16.30 -3.74
CA PRO A 278 16.21 16.69 -3.23
C PRO A 278 15.73 15.84 -2.05
N ASP A 279 15.98 14.53 -2.12
CA ASP A 279 15.58 13.57 -1.09
C ASP A 279 16.30 13.85 0.25
N ALA A 280 17.63 13.87 0.23
CA ALA A 280 18.42 14.20 1.42
C ALA A 280 18.19 15.64 1.92
N PHE A 281 17.84 16.59 1.04
CA PHE A 281 17.43 17.93 1.46
C PHE A 281 16.15 17.88 2.32
N VAL A 282 15.14 17.11 1.89
CA VAL A 282 13.89 16.93 2.65
C VAL A 282 14.14 16.15 3.94
N GLN A 283 15.00 15.12 3.93
CA GLN A 283 15.43 14.42 5.16
C GLN A 283 16.02 15.39 6.19
N MET A 284 16.88 16.31 5.76
CA MET A 284 17.42 17.35 6.65
C MET A 284 16.32 18.30 7.12
N ALA A 285 15.41 18.74 6.25
CA ALA A 285 14.28 19.57 6.66
C ALA A 285 13.44 18.89 7.77
N MET A 286 13.20 17.58 7.67
CA MET A 286 12.50 16.79 8.70
C MET A 286 13.29 16.72 10.02
N GLN A 287 14.61 16.49 9.96
CA GLN A 287 15.47 16.52 11.16
C GLN A 287 15.40 17.88 11.88
N LEU A 288 15.46 18.99 11.13
CA LEU A 288 15.39 20.33 11.70
C LEU A 288 13.99 20.65 12.25
N ALA A 289 12.93 20.24 11.56
CA ALA A 289 11.56 20.43 12.03
C ALA A 289 11.34 19.72 13.37
N TYR A 290 11.77 18.46 13.48
CA TYR A 290 11.70 17.70 14.72
C TYR A 290 12.53 18.36 15.84
N TYR A 291 13.78 18.74 15.54
CA TYR A 291 14.66 19.38 16.53
C TYR A 291 14.08 20.69 17.05
N ARG A 292 13.46 21.50 16.20
CA ARG A 292 12.77 22.74 16.62
C ARG A 292 11.58 22.48 17.54
N GLN A 293 10.84 21.41 17.27
CA GLN A 293 9.65 21.08 18.04
C GLN A 293 9.97 20.46 19.41
N PHE A 294 10.98 19.57 19.45
CA PHE A 294 11.23 18.70 20.60
C PHE A 294 12.59 18.92 21.28
N GLY A 295 13.48 19.72 20.70
CA GLY A 295 14.78 20.06 21.29
C GLY A 295 15.83 18.95 21.24
N HIS A 296 15.60 17.87 20.48
CA HIS A 296 16.58 16.80 20.29
C HIS A 296 16.48 16.18 18.89
N VAL A 297 17.51 15.43 18.47
CA VAL A 297 17.48 14.65 17.23
C VAL A 297 16.85 13.27 17.47
N PRO A 298 15.91 12.81 16.62
CA PRO A 298 15.29 11.50 16.77
C PRO A 298 16.08 10.39 16.05
N PRO A 299 16.00 9.13 16.51
CA PRO A 299 16.25 7.98 15.63
C PRO A 299 15.28 8.01 14.45
N THR A 300 15.80 8.03 13.22
CA THR A 300 14.99 8.17 12.01
C THR A 300 15.30 7.09 11.00
N TYR A 301 14.25 6.43 10.51
CA TYR A 301 14.29 5.45 9.44
C TYR A 301 13.97 6.09 8.10
N GLU A 302 14.84 5.91 7.12
CA GLU A 302 14.57 6.11 5.70
C GLU A 302 14.76 4.77 4.97
N SER A 303 13.84 4.42 4.09
CA SER A 303 13.94 3.19 3.30
C SER A 303 14.95 3.35 2.17
N ALA A 304 15.97 2.50 2.11
CA ALA A 304 16.88 2.40 0.99
C ALA A 304 16.61 1.12 0.20
N SER A 305 16.19 1.24 -1.06
CA SER A 305 15.93 0.08 -1.92
C SER A 305 17.21 -0.71 -2.21
N THR A 306 17.17 -2.01 -1.99
CA THR A 306 18.24 -2.97 -2.33
C THR A 306 17.87 -3.83 -3.54
N LYS A 307 16.85 -3.45 -4.32
CA LYS A 307 16.42 -4.17 -5.55
C LYS A 307 17.53 -4.36 -6.58
N SER A 308 18.69 -3.70 -6.43
CA SER A 308 19.86 -3.95 -7.27
C SER A 308 20.52 -5.32 -7.04
N PHE A 309 20.08 -6.06 -6.00
CA PHE A 309 20.42 -7.46 -5.71
C PHE A 309 19.23 -8.39 -5.97
N ALA A 310 19.51 -9.68 -6.16
CA ALA A 310 18.46 -10.69 -6.31
C ALA A 310 17.56 -10.74 -5.06
N ARG A 311 16.24 -10.63 -5.26
CA ARG A 311 15.21 -10.57 -4.20
C ARG A 311 15.43 -9.45 -3.17
N GLY A 312 16.20 -8.41 -3.53
CA GLY A 312 16.41 -7.26 -2.66
C GLY A 312 15.10 -6.52 -2.36
N ARG A 313 14.94 -6.11 -1.11
CA ARG A 313 13.84 -5.26 -0.63
C ARG A 313 14.40 -3.93 -0.13
N THR A 314 14.66 -3.84 1.17
CA THR A 314 15.03 -2.59 1.85
C THR A 314 16.21 -2.79 2.79
N GLU A 315 16.99 -1.72 2.94
CA GLU A 315 17.89 -1.47 4.05
C GLU A 315 17.42 -0.19 4.76
N THR A 316 17.78 -0.02 6.03
CA THR A 316 17.60 1.23 6.77
C THR A 316 18.71 2.22 6.44
N SER A 317 18.36 3.36 5.84
CA SER A 317 19.19 4.57 5.89
C SER A 317 18.80 5.39 7.11
N ARG A 318 19.77 5.73 7.96
CA ARG A 318 19.55 6.46 9.20
C ARG A 318 19.82 7.94 8.94
N SER A 319 18.76 8.74 8.84
CA SER A 319 18.87 10.18 8.56
C SER A 319 19.55 10.99 9.68
N VAL A 320 19.53 10.44 10.90
CA VAL A 320 20.24 11.01 12.04
C VAL A 320 21.73 10.66 11.95
N SER A 321 22.58 11.70 12.03
CA SER A 321 24.03 11.58 12.00
C SER A 321 24.66 12.72 12.81
N ALA A 322 25.96 12.62 13.08
CA ALA A 322 26.71 13.72 13.68
C ALA A 322 26.62 15.02 12.86
N HIS A 323 26.54 14.90 11.52
CA HIS A 323 26.40 16.03 10.61
C HIS A 323 25.03 16.69 10.75
N SER A 324 23.94 15.91 10.66
CA SER A 324 22.59 16.45 10.77
C SER A 324 22.34 17.08 12.15
N ALA A 325 22.85 16.45 13.22
CA ALA A 325 22.78 17.01 14.57
C ALA A 325 23.55 18.32 14.72
N ALA A 326 24.76 18.42 14.15
CA ALA A 326 25.55 19.65 14.18
C ALA A 326 24.85 20.79 13.43
N TRP A 327 24.25 20.50 12.28
CA TRP A 327 23.47 21.49 11.53
C TRP A 327 22.19 21.91 12.28
N CYS A 328 21.44 20.98 12.89
CA CYS A 328 20.25 21.32 13.68
C CYS A 328 20.59 22.25 14.85
N ARG A 329 21.65 21.95 15.61
CA ARG A 329 22.14 22.81 16.70
C ARG A 329 22.55 24.20 16.21
N ALA A 330 23.29 24.28 15.11
CA ALA A 330 23.67 25.56 14.52
C ALA A 330 22.47 26.40 14.08
N MET A 331 21.38 25.76 13.65
CA MET A 331 20.15 26.44 13.23
C MET A 331 19.28 26.91 14.40
N VAL A 332 19.32 26.23 15.56
CA VAL A 332 18.35 26.42 16.66
C VAL A 332 19.00 26.97 17.93
N ASP A 333 20.12 26.42 18.39
CA ASP A 333 20.73 26.76 19.69
C ASP A 333 21.61 28.02 19.59
N HIS A 334 22.16 28.27 18.40
CA HIS A 334 23.13 29.32 18.13
C HIS A 334 22.74 30.20 16.94
N PRO A 335 21.49 30.73 16.90
CA PRO A 335 20.96 31.37 15.70
C PRO A 335 21.68 32.68 15.35
N GLU A 336 22.17 33.42 16.34
CA GLU A 336 22.84 34.71 16.14
C GLU A 336 24.36 34.59 16.08
N THR A 337 24.94 33.57 16.71
CA THR A 337 26.40 33.37 16.80
C THR A 337 26.95 32.56 15.64
N THR A 338 26.13 31.76 14.96
CA THR A 338 26.55 31.03 13.75
C THR A 338 26.17 31.81 12.49
N SER A 339 27.17 32.18 11.67
CA SER A 339 26.92 32.91 10.42
C SER A 339 26.06 32.11 9.44
N LEU A 340 25.33 32.80 8.55
CA LEU A 340 24.53 32.16 7.51
C LEU A 340 25.38 31.25 6.61
N HIS A 341 26.61 31.66 6.30
CA HIS A 341 27.55 30.86 5.53
C HIS A 341 27.90 29.55 6.26
N ALA A 342 28.22 29.62 7.56
CA ALA A 342 28.52 28.43 8.35
C ALA A 342 27.32 27.47 8.44
N LYS A 343 26.10 27.99 8.62
CA LYS A 343 24.86 27.19 8.59
C LYS A 343 24.67 26.49 7.25
N ALA A 344 24.89 27.20 6.13
CA ALA A 344 24.77 26.66 4.79
C ALA A 344 25.81 25.55 4.52
N GLU A 345 27.05 25.72 4.99
CA GLU A 345 28.09 24.69 4.85
C GLU A 345 27.78 23.44 5.68
N LEU A 346 27.25 23.59 6.90
CA LEU A 346 26.78 22.46 7.71
C LEU A 346 25.62 21.72 7.03
N LEU A 347 24.68 22.44 6.41
CA LEU A 347 23.60 21.83 5.62
C LEU A 347 24.16 21.02 4.45
N ARG A 348 25.07 21.60 3.66
CA ARG A 348 25.68 20.91 2.51
C ARG A 348 26.41 19.64 2.93
N LYS A 349 27.18 19.70 4.02
CA LYS A 349 27.85 18.51 4.58
C LYS A 349 26.87 17.44 5.01
N SER A 350 25.77 17.83 5.65
CA SER A 350 24.73 16.90 6.11
C SER A 350 24.01 16.23 4.94
N ILE A 351 23.65 17.00 3.90
CA ILE A 351 23.03 16.46 2.68
C ILE A 351 23.99 15.52 1.93
N ALA A 352 25.27 15.91 1.80
CA ALA A 352 26.27 15.08 1.14
C ALA A 352 26.47 13.75 1.89
N HIS A 353 26.57 13.80 3.22
CA HIS A 353 26.67 12.62 4.07
C HIS A 353 25.44 11.71 3.91
N GLN A 354 24.23 12.25 4.01
CA GLN A 354 23.01 11.45 3.85
C GLN A 354 22.93 10.81 2.47
N SER A 355 23.23 11.58 1.42
CA SER A 355 23.21 11.06 0.04
C SER A 355 24.23 9.91 -0.15
N GLN A 356 25.41 10.03 0.44
CA GLN A 356 26.43 8.99 0.42
C GLN A 356 25.99 7.76 1.22
N PHE A 357 25.41 7.96 2.40
CA PHE A 357 24.97 6.89 3.28
C PHE A 357 23.81 6.09 2.66
N THR A 358 22.77 6.76 2.15
CA THR A 358 21.66 6.10 1.44
C THR A 358 22.18 5.30 0.22
N ALA A 359 23.18 5.82 -0.51
CA ALA A 359 23.81 5.10 -1.61
C ALA A 359 24.68 3.91 -1.16
N GLN A 360 25.22 3.92 0.07
CA GLN A 360 25.88 2.77 0.68
C GLN A 360 24.85 1.71 1.10
N CYS A 361 23.76 2.11 1.76
CA CYS A 361 22.66 1.23 2.15
C CYS A 361 22.05 0.52 0.94
N ALA A 362 21.77 1.24 -0.15
CA ALA A 362 21.25 0.65 -1.40
C ALA A 362 22.21 -0.35 -2.07
N ARG A 363 23.51 -0.28 -1.73
CA ARG A 363 24.56 -1.22 -2.16
C ARG A 363 24.87 -2.31 -1.12
N GLY A 364 24.03 -2.45 -0.09
CA GLY A 364 24.18 -3.50 0.93
C GLY A 364 25.26 -3.22 1.98
N PHE A 365 25.72 -1.97 2.11
CA PHE A 365 26.67 -1.55 3.14
C PHE A 365 26.00 -0.92 4.37
N GLY A 366 24.67 -0.99 4.46
CA GLY A 366 23.96 -0.67 5.69
C GLY A 366 24.18 -1.75 6.75
N ILE A 367 23.86 -1.43 8.00
CA ILE A 367 24.12 -2.32 9.14
C ILE A 367 22.85 -2.87 9.77
N ASP A 368 21.69 -2.24 9.58
CA ASP A 368 20.47 -2.59 10.30
C ASP A 368 19.97 -4.00 9.94
N ARG A 369 19.90 -4.34 8.64
CA ARG A 369 19.54 -5.71 8.24
C ARG A 369 20.61 -6.73 8.58
N HIS A 370 21.90 -6.34 8.55
CA HIS A 370 23.00 -7.21 8.97
C HIS A 370 22.89 -7.57 10.46
N LEU A 371 22.73 -6.59 11.34
CA LEU A 371 22.58 -6.82 12.78
C LEU A 371 21.30 -7.60 13.10
N LEU A 372 20.20 -7.36 12.39
CA LEU A 372 18.98 -8.17 12.50
C LEU A 372 19.23 -9.63 12.10
N GLY A 373 19.97 -9.85 11.01
CA GLY A 373 20.33 -11.20 10.57
C GLY A 373 21.19 -11.94 11.60
N LEU A 374 22.15 -11.26 12.23
CA LEU A 374 22.93 -11.83 13.33
C LEU A 374 22.05 -12.18 14.53
N GLU A 375 21.10 -11.31 14.88
CA GLU A 375 20.17 -11.57 15.99
C GLU A 375 19.26 -12.79 15.72
N TYR A 376 18.75 -12.94 14.48
CA TYR A 376 17.93 -14.10 14.10
C TYR A 376 18.71 -15.40 13.88
N ALA A 377 20.02 -15.32 13.64
CA ALA A 377 20.86 -16.51 13.50
C ALA A 377 21.16 -17.18 14.84
N LEU A 378 21.03 -16.45 15.96
CA LEU A 378 21.30 -16.95 17.31
C LEU A 378 20.41 -18.15 17.65
N GLN A 379 21.03 -19.24 18.06
CA GLN A 379 20.33 -20.38 18.66
C GLN A 379 20.01 -20.10 20.15
N PRO A 380 19.00 -20.77 20.74
CA PRO A 380 18.58 -20.52 22.13
C PRO A 380 19.71 -20.58 23.17
N ASP A 381 20.70 -21.44 22.97
CA ASP A 381 21.81 -21.67 23.90
C ASP A 381 23.10 -20.92 23.52
N GLU A 382 23.08 -20.11 22.44
CA GLU A 382 24.24 -19.36 22.00
C GLU A 382 24.44 -18.05 22.78
N PHE A 383 25.70 -17.62 22.87
CA PHE A 383 26.05 -16.36 23.52
C PHE A 383 25.42 -15.17 22.77
N ARG A 384 24.41 -14.56 23.40
CA ARG A 384 23.83 -13.30 22.94
C ARG A 384 24.74 -12.14 23.32
N HIS A 385 25.39 -11.53 22.32
CA HIS A 385 26.27 -10.39 22.53
C HIS A 385 25.55 -9.22 23.24
N ALA A 386 26.22 -8.56 24.19
CA ALA A 386 25.64 -7.50 25.03
C ALA A 386 25.06 -6.33 24.23
N LEU A 387 25.57 -6.08 23.02
CA LEU A 387 25.01 -5.11 22.06
C LEU A 387 23.49 -5.23 21.89
N PHE A 388 22.95 -6.44 21.80
CA PHE A 388 21.51 -6.64 21.54
C PHE A 388 20.62 -6.33 22.76
N SER A 389 21.22 -6.08 23.92
CA SER A 389 20.54 -5.59 25.12
C SER A 389 21.00 -4.20 25.54
N ASP A 390 21.92 -3.59 24.77
CA ASP A 390 22.42 -2.26 25.05
C ASP A 390 21.32 -1.21 24.85
N ARG A 391 21.20 -0.29 25.82
CA ARG A 391 20.15 0.72 25.83
C ARG A 391 20.22 1.65 24.62
N VAL A 392 21.42 1.99 24.14
CA VAL A 392 21.60 2.85 22.97
C VAL A 392 21.20 2.09 21.72
N PHE A 393 21.61 0.84 21.58
CA PHE A 393 21.20 -0.01 20.45
C PHE A 393 19.68 -0.15 20.39
N THR A 394 19.03 -0.58 21.47
CA THR A 394 17.57 -0.73 21.54
C THR A 394 16.85 0.60 21.29
N GLY A 395 17.30 1.69 21.93
CA GLY A 395 16.72 3.02 21.74
C GLY A 395 16.87 3.52 20.29
N SER A 396 17.99 3.22 19.63
CA SER A 396 18.26 3.63 18.26
C SER A 396 17.47 2.86 17.19
N ARG A 397 16.75 1.79 17.57
CA ARG A 397 15.87 1.00 16.70
C ARG A 397 14.39 1.35 16.89
N HIS A 398 14.09 2.22 17.84
CA HIS A 398 12.75 2.74 18.04
C HIS A 398 12.61 4.08 17.31
N TRP A 399 12.14 3.99 16.06
CA TRP A 399 11.94 5.13 15.17
C TRP A 399 10.85 6.04 15.74
N LYS A 400 11.13 7.34 15.81
CA LYS A 400 10.24 8.36 16.37
C LYS A 400 9.47 9.12 15.31
#